data_AF-A0A5N5ZCV0-F1
#
_entry.id   AF-A0A5N5ZCV0-F1
#
_cell.length_a   1.000
_cell.length_b   1.000
_cell.length_c   1.000
_cell.angle_alpha   90.00
_cell.angle_beta   90.00
_cell.angle_gamma   90.00
#
_symmetry.space_group_name_H-M   'P 1'
#
loop_
_entity.id
_entity.type
_entity.pdbx_description
1 polymer ?
#
loop_
_entity_poly.entity_id
_entity_poly.type
_entity_poly.pdbx_seq_one_letter_code
_entity_poly.pdbx_strand_id
1 'polypeptide(L)'
;MNPKHTKLKLRYIIHNEPGSIKAFVAQELLSKKNYQAFFDTLFIKGCACGVVSSLKHYDQTHYFFDKYYDQIETLRLERDDEPYDPIPLQYDLKTTLAWFAFEQTASDLAYELGIYDT
;
A
#
# COMPACT_ATOMS: atom_id res chain seq x y z
N MET A 1 12.49 -14.36 7.27
CA MET A 1 12.21 -13.04 7.88
C MET A 1 12.59 -12.98 9.36
N ASN A 2 13.39 -11.99 9.79
CA ASN A 2 13.66 -11.71 11.22
C ASN A 2 12.72 -10.60 11.72
N PRO A 3 11.73 -10.87 12.61
CA PRO A 3 10.72 -9.89 13.01
C PRO A 3 11.27 -8.61 13.64
N LYS A 4 12.40 -8.68 14.35
CA LYS A 4 13.04 -7.52 14.97
C LYS A 4 13.64 -6.58 13.91
N HIS A 5 14.27 -7.16 12.89
CA HIS A 5 14.84 -6.41 11.78
C HIS A 5 13.75 -5.74 10.94
N THR A 6 12.67 -6.47 10.63
CA THR A 6 11.51 -5.92 9.90
C THR A 6 10.90 -4.72 10.63
N LYS A 7 10.65 -4.83 11.94
CA LYS A 7 10.12 -3.70 12.73
C LYS A 7 11.03 -2.48 12.72
N LEU A 8 12.35 -2.67 12.76
CA LEU A 8 13.31 -1.56 12.68
C LEU A 8 13.26 -0.89 11.31
N LYS A 9 13.22 -1.67 10.22
CA LYS A 9 13.11 -1.13 8.85
C LYS A 9 11.81 -0.35 8.64
N LEU A 10 10.68 -0.85 9.14
CA LEU A 10 9.39 -0.14 9.10
C LEU A 10 9.45 1.21 9.84
N ARG A 11 10.03 1.23 11.05
CA ARG A 11 10.21 2.47 11.82
C ARG A 11 11.16 3.45 11.13
N TYR A 12 12.20 2.93 10.48
CA TYR A 12 13.13 3.74 9.70
C TYR A 12 12.43 4.45 8.54
N ILE A 13 11.60 3.73 7.76
CA ILE A 13 10.81 4.31 6.67
C ILE A 13 9.90 5.43 7.19
N ILE A 14 9.14 5.17 8.26
CA ILE A 14 8.24 6.16 8.87
C ILE A 14 8.98 7.42 9.30
N HIS A 15 10.20 7.28 9.82
CA HIS A 15 10.99 8.42 10.30
C HIS A 15 11.62 9.23 9.17
N ASN A 16 12.15 8.58 8.13
CA ASN A 16 12.93 9.24 7.08
C ASN A 16 12.07 9.71 5.89
N GLU A 17 10.90 9.10 5.68
CA GLU A 17 10.01 9.42 4.56
C GLU A 17 8.55 9.68 5.03
N PRO A 18 8.30 10.49 6.08
CA PRO A 18 6.97 10.57 6.73
C PRO A 18 5.82 11.06 5.84
N GLY A 19 6.14 11.69 4.70
CA GLY A 19 5.18 12.14 3.69
C GLY A 19 4.92 11.15 2.55
N SER A 20 5.51 9.95 2.58
CA SER A 20 5.34 8.97 1.51
C SER A 20 4.19 7.99 1.75
N ILE A 21 3.63 7.44 0.66
CA ILE A 21 2.72 6.31 0.73
C ILE A 21 3.40 5.12 1.43
N LYS A 22 4.70 4.93 1.19
CA LYS A 22 5.49 3.87 1.81
C LYS A 22 5.54 3.97 3.34
N ALA A 23 5.68 5.18 3.88
CA ALA A 23 5.56 5.41 5.32
C ALA A 23 4.15 5.11 5.85
N PHE A 24 3.10 5.45 5.07
CA PHE A 24 1.73 5.09 5.44
C PHE A 24 1.51 3.57 5.47
N VAL A 25 1.97 2.83 4.45
CA VAL A 25 1.93 1.36 4.43
C VAL A 25 2.71 0.79 5.61
N ALA A 26 3.91 1.32 5.90
CA ALA A 26 4.72 0.87 7.03
C ALA A 26 4.01 1.08 8.38
N GLN A 27 3.28 2.20 8.53
CA GLN A 27 2.49 2.49 9.72
C GLN A 27 1.31 1.51 9.86
N GLU A 28 0.63 1.19 8.76
CA GLU A 28 -0.43 0.18 8.72
C GLU A 28 0.12 -1.19 9.15
N LEU A 29 1.27 -1.60 8.61
CA LEU A 29 1.92 -2.87 8.92
C LEU A 29 2.33 -2.97 10.38
N LEU A 30 2.88 -1.91 10.99
CA LEU A 30 3.28 -1.93 12.40
C LEU A 30 2.12 -2.24 13.35
N SER A 31 0.88 -1.96 12.95
CA SER A 31 -0.33 -2.31 13.72
C SER A 31 -0.71 -3.80 13.62
N LYS A 32 -0.17 -4.53 12.64
CA LYS A 32 -0.52 -5.93 12.37
C LYS A 32 0.30 -6.89 13.22
N LYS A 33 -0.34 -7.98 13.65
CA LYS A 33 0.29 -9.05 14.43
C LYS A 33 1.13 -9.99 13.56
N ASN A 34 0.67 -10.25 12.34
CA ASN A 34 1.31 -11.14 11.37
C ASN A 34 1.37 -10.44 10.01
N TYR A 35 2.58 -10.13 9.56
CA TYR A 35 2.80 -9.42 8.29
C TYR A 35 2.50 -10.32 7.09
N GLN A 36 2.93 -11.59 7.13
CA GLN A 36 2.66 -12.55 6.05
C GLN A 36 1.16 -12.68 5.79
N ALA A 37 0.37 -12.94 6.85
CA ALA A 37 -1.07 -13.09 6.72
C ALA A 37 -1.77 -11.81 6.21
N PHE A 38 -1.24 -10.63 6.55
CA PHE A 38 -1.73 -9.37 6.02
C PHE A 38 -1.49 -9.28 4.51
N PHE A 39 -0.26 -9.53 4.05
CA PHE A 39 0.07 -9.46 2.64
C PHE A 39 -0.63 -10.55 1.82
N ASP A 40 -0.73 -11.78 2.32
CA ASP A 40 -1.46 -12.86 1.65
C ASP A 40 -2.92 -12.45 1.41
N THR A 41 -3.55 -11.82 2.41
CA THR A 41 -4.91 -11.32 2.27
C THR A 41 -5.00 -10.15 1.30
N LEU A 42 -4.05 -9.20 1.38
CA LEU A 42 -4.01 -8.03 0.51
C LEU A 42 -3.84 -8.42 -0.96
N PHE A 43 -2.95 -9.35 -1.27
CA PHE A 43 -2.67 -9.75 -2.65
C PHE A 43 -3.74 -10.64 -3.25
N ILE A 44 -4.44 -11.44 -2.43
CA ILE A 44 -5.54 -12.29 -2.91
C ILE A 44 -6.85 -11.50 -3.07
N LYS A 45 -7.13 -10.56 -2.15
CA LYS A 45 -8.46 -9.94 -2.04
C LYS A 45 -8.47 -8.42 -2.23
N GLY A 46 -7.31 -7.77 -2.28
CA GLY A 46 -7.17 -6.31 -2.35
C GLY A 46 -7.64 -5.58 -1.09
N CYS A 47 -7.52 -4.26 -1.12
CA CYS A 47 -8.01 -3.34 -0.10
C CYS A 47 -9.53 -3.40 0.07
N ALA A 48 -10.26 -3.71 -1.00
CA ALA A 48 -11.73 -3.77 -1.00
C ALA A 48 -12.31 -4.74 0.03
N CYS A 49 -11.56 -5.77 0.45
CA CYS A 49 -12.01 -6.71 1.48
C CYS A 49 -11.90 -6.17 2.92
N GLY A 50 -11.37 -4.96 3.10
CA GLY A 50 -11.24 -4.29 4.39
C GLY A 50 -10.06 -4.76 5.26
N VAL A 51 -9.06 -5.42 4.66
CA VAL A 51 -7.82 -5.83 5.37
C VAL A 51 -6.99 -4.62 5.82
N VAL A 52 -7.08 -3.52 5.07
CA VAL A 52 -6.46 -2.22 5.39
C VAL A 52 -7.44 -1.40 6.21
N SER A 53 -7.19 -1.30 7.51
CA SER A 53 -8.08 -0.60 8.46
C SER A 53 -8.10 0.90 8.24
N SER A 54 -7.02 1.46 7.69
CA SER A 54 -6.85 2.88 7.44
C SER A 54 -7.42 3.36 6.09
N LEU A 55 -7.94 2.45 5.26
CA LEU A 55 -8.53 2.73 3.94
C LEU A 55 -9.86 1.98 3.73
N LYS A 56 -10.61 1.78 4.81
CA LYS A 56 -11.85 0.98 4.81
C LYS A 56 -13.07 1.78 4.37
N HIS A 57 -13.07 3.08 4.66
CA HIS A 57 -14.20 3.98 4.41
C HIS A 57 -13.85 5.04 3.37
N TYR A 58 -14.87 5.54 2.66
CA TYR A 58 -14.67 6.48 1.54
C TYR A 58 -14.04 7.80 1.97
N ASP A 59 -14.39 8.31 3.15
CA ASP A 59 -13.75 9.50 3.72
C ASP A 59 -12.23 9.30 3.91
N GLN A 60 -11.83 8.10 4.35
CA GLN A 60 -10.41 7.74 4.52
C GLN A 60 -9.68 7.61 3.19
N THR A 61 -10.28 6.93 2.20
CA THR A 61 -9.66 6.76 0.88
C THR A 61 -9.57 8.09 0.14
N HIS A 62 -10.55 8.96 0.28
CA HIS A 62 -10.53 10.31 -0.31
C HIS A 62 -9.47 11.18 0.33
N TYR A 63 -9.36 11.16 1.67
CA TYR A 63 -8.30 11.88 2.37
C TYR A 63 -6.90 11.37 1.98
N PHE A 64 -6.74 10.05 1.87
CA PHE A 64 -5.48 9.45 1.40
C PHE A 64 -5.15 9.90 -0.02
N PHE A 65 -6.13 9.88 -0.92
CA PHE A 65 -5.97 10.33 -2.30
C PHE A 65 -5.52 11.78 -2.37
N ASP A 66 -6.23 12.68 -1.69
CA ASP A 66 -5.94 14.11 -1.71
C ASP A 66 -4.57 14.42 -1.09
N LYS A 67 -4.17 13.66 -0.06
CA LYS A 67 -2.88 13.84 0.61
C LYS A 67 -1.69 13.38 -0.25
N TYR A 68 -1.84 12.26 -0.97
CA TYR A 68 -0.74 11.62 -1.70
C TYR A 68 -0.89 11.69 -3.22
N TYR A 69 -1.72 12.61 -3.72
CA TYR A 69 -2.09 12.71 -5.14
C TYR A 69 -0.90 12.60 -6.10
N ASP A 70 0.16 13.38 -5.88
CA ASP A 70 1.33 13.38 -6.78
C ASP A 70 2.03 12.01 -6.85
N GLN A 71 2.11 11.29 -5.73
CA GLN A 71 2.68 9.94 -5.68
C GLN A 71 1.77 8.92 -6.34
N ILE A 72 0.45 9.04 -6.13
CA ILE A 72 -0.56 8.18 -6.77
C ILE A 72 -0.48 8.34 -8.29
N GLU A 73 -0.41 9.59 -8.76
CA GLU A 73 -0.36 9.87 -10.19
C GLU A 73 0.95 9.40 -10.82
N THR A 74 2.07 9.53 -10.12
CA THR A 74 3.35 8.96 -10.55
C THR A 74 3.24 7.44 -10.75
N LEU A 75 2.73 6.71 -9.75
CA LEU A 75 2.52 5.26 -9.85
C LEU A 75 1.54 4.87 -10.97
N ARG A 76 0.51 5.70 -11.20
CA ARG A 76 -0.49 5.46 -12.24
C ARG A 76 0.13 5.56 -13.64
N LEU A 77 0.95 6.60 -13.87
CA LEU A 77 1.65 6.80 -15.14
C LEU A 77 2.69 5.70 -15.38
N GLU A 78 3.47 5.33 -14.36
CA GLU A 78 4.43 4.22 -14.44
C GLU A 78 3.76 2.89 -14.83
N ARG A 79 2.55 2.65 -14.34
CA ARG A 79 1.75 1.46 -14.71
C ARG A 79 1.20 1.55 -16.13
N ASP A 80 0.77 2.72 -16.59
CA ASP A 80 0.23 2.91 -17.94
C ASP A 80 1.31 2.70 -19.04
N ASP A 81 2.59 2.87 -18.69
CA ASP A 81 3.73 2.62 -19.59
C ASP A 81 4.05 1.13 -19.81
N GLU A 82 3.44 0.24 -19.04
CA GLU A 82 3.60 -1.22 -19.15
C GLU A 82 2.35 -1.91 -19.71
N PRO A 83 2.44 -3.10 -20.31
CA PRO A 83 1.32 -3.82 -20.91
C PRO A 83 0.42 -4.48 -19.85
N TYR A 84 -0.04 -3.70 -18.87
CA TYR A 84 -0.96 -4.15 -17.82
C TYR A 84 -2.42 -3.99 -18.24
N ASP A 85 -3.29 -4.77 -17.58
CA ASP A 85 -4.72 -4.52 -17.65
C ASP A 85 -5.04 -3.14 -17.06
N PRO A 86 -5.97 -2.38 -17.70
CA PRO A 86 -6.41 -1.09 -17.19
C PRO A 86 -6.87 -1.19 -15.74
N ILE A 87 -6.58 -0.16 -14.94
CA ILE A 87 -7.08 -0.09 -13.57
C ILE A 87 -8.62 -0.11 -13.61
N PRO A 88 -9.27 -1.11 -13.00
CA PRO A 88 -10.73 -1.23 -13.10
C PRO A 88 -11.40 -0.17 -12.21
N LEU A 89 -12.03 0.82 -12.84
CA LEU A 89 -12.81 1.88 -12.18
C LEU A 89 -14.18 1.36 -11.68
N GLN A 90 -14.17 0.32 -10.84
CA GLN A 90 -15.38 -0.28 -10.26
C GLN A 90 -15.96 0.54 -9.09
N TYR A 91 -15.16 1.44 -8.52
CA TYR A 91 -15.52 2.35 -7.44
C TYR A 91 -15.33 3.80 -7.89
N ASP A 92 -15.55 4.75 -6.99
CA ASP A 92 -15.21 6.13 -7.30
C ASP A 92 -13.69 6.28 -7.53
N LEU A 93 -13.33 7.24 -8.38
CA LEU A 93 -11.95 7.42 -8.84
C LEU A 93 -10.94 7.52 -7.70
N LYS A 94 -11.24 8.31 -6.67
CA LYS A 94 -10.32 8.52 -5.55
C LYS A 94 -10.09 7.23 -4.78
N THR A 95 -11.15 6.48 -4.52
CA THR A 95 -11.06 5.18 -3.85
C THR A 95 -10.29 4.16 -4.66
N THR A 96 -10.61 4.02 -5.96
CA THR A 96 -9.89 3.08 -6.83
C THR A 96 -8.40 3.40 -6.88
N LEU A 97 -8.03 4.68 -7.06
CA LEU A 97 -6.62 5.08 -7.15
C LEU A 97 -5.89 5.02 -5.79
N ALA A 98 -6.58 5.33 -4.69
CA ALA A 98 -6.02 5.16 -3.34
C ALA A 98 -5.67 3.70 -3.04
N TRP A 99 -6.58 2.77 -3.35
CA TRP A 99 -6.33 1.34 -3.17
C TRP A 99 -5.24 0.83 -4.10
N PHE A 100 -5.26 1.18 -5.39
CA PHE A 100 -4.20 0.84 -6.32
C PHE A 100 -2.82 1.26 -5.79
N ALA A 101 -2.66 2.53 -5.40
CA ALA A 101 -1.36 3.04 -4.95
C ALA A 101 -0.91 2.40 -3.63
N PHE A 102 -1.84 2.12 -2.71
CA PHE A 102 -1.53 1.39 -1.48
C PHE A 102 -1.05 -0.03 -1.79
N GLU A 103 -1.79 -0.78 -2.63
CA GLU A 103 -1.49 -2.16 -2.98
C GLU A 103 -0.15 -2.28 -3.71
N GLN A 104 0.11 -1.39 -4.68
CA GLN A 104 1.38 -1.35 -5.40
C GLN A 104 2.54 -1.10 -4.44
N THR A 105 2.45 -0.05 -3.63
CA THR A 105 3.51 0.28 -2.66
C THR A 105 3.70 -0.81 -1.61
N ALA A 106 2.62 -1.48 -1.21
CA ALA A 106 2.67 -2.62 -0.30
C ALA A 106 3.36 -3.84 -0.94
N SER A 107 3.12 -4.09 -2.23
CA SER A 107 3.82 -5.11 -3.01
C SER A 107 5.34 -4.87 -2.99
N ASP A 108 5.77 -3.68 -3.39
CA ASP A 108 7.19 -3.30 -3.44
C ASP A 108 7.84 -3.43 -2.06
N LEU A 109 7.14 -2.95 -1.01
CA LEU A 109 7.62 -3.07 0.36
C LEU A 109 7.71 -4.53 0.82
N ALA A 110 6.82 -5.42 0.39
CA ALA A 110 6.88 -6.84 0.76
C ALA A 110 8.15 -7.51 0.21
N TYR A 111 8.52 -7.22 -1.04
CA TYR A 111 9.78 -7.66 -1.63
C TYR A 111 10.99 -7.07 -0.90
N GLU A 112 10.98 -5.77 -0.62
CA GLU A 112 12.06 -5.12 0.13
C GLU A 112 12.27 -5.69 1.54
N LEU A 113 11.21 -6.21 2.17
CA LEU A 113 11.26 -6.83 3.49
C LEU A 113 11.65 -8.32 3.44
N GLY A 114 11.76 -8.91 2.24
CA GLY A 114 12.01 -10.33 2.04
C GLY A 114 10.88 -11.19 2.58
N ILE A 115 9.63 -10.75 2.39
CA ILE A 115 8.42 -11.49 2.76
C ILE A 115 8.04 -12.45 1.62
N TYR A 116 8.18 -11.98 0.38
CA TYR A 116 8.13 -12.82 -0.81
C TYR A 116 9.48 -12.75 -1.52
N ASP A 117 9.90 -13.88 -2.07
CA ASP A 117 11.06 -13.95 -2.95
C ASP A 117 10.63 -13.56 -4.38
N THR A 118 11.54 -12.90 -5.11
CA THR A 118 11.41 -12.62 -6.55
C THR A 118 11.47 -13.88 -7.39
#